data_AF-A0A9E4Z870-F1
#
_entry.id   AF-A0A9E4Z870-F1
#
_cell.length_a   1.000
_cell.length_b   1.000
_cell.length_c   1.000
_cell.angle_alpha   90.00
_cell.angle_beta   90.00
_cell.angle_gamma   90.00
#
_symmetry.space_group_name_H-M   'P 1'
#
loop_
_entity.id
_entity.type
_entity.pdbx_description
1 polymer ?
#
loop_
_entity_poly.entity_id
_entity_poly.type
_entity_poly.pdbx_seq_one_letter_code
_entity_poly.pdbx_strand_id
1 'polypeptide(L)'
;MGALFAAAGIAGFVVLLVSNTNPDLRIVLPGSHQLELEKGSYTLFYEYRSQINGDVFLSDPNVPGIRFFVISPEDTGVELTVSSVNKRYEFSGRAGYSVLKFAIDSAGIYTVGGGFPQGVVGPDYLFAVGKSSSGSLLLAVISIVGGLGISAVLLIGTFLMRQPGRHRHDPSAEP
;
A
#
# COMPACT_ATOMS: atom_id res chain seq x y z
N MET A 1 26.59 1.25 -15.77
CA MET A 1 26.18 0.38 -14.65
C MET A 1 25.66 1.18 -13.44
N GLY A 2 26.38 2.15 -12.89
CA GLY A 2 25.95 2.90 -11.70
C GLY A 2 24.56 3.58 -11.79
N ALA A 3 24.21 4.17 -12.93
CA ALA A 3 22.89 4.78 -13.13
C ALA A 3 21.71 3.79 -13.08
N LEU A 4 21.92 2.55 -13.55
CA LEU A 4 20.90 1.49 -13.51
C LEU A 4 20.65 1.00 -12.08
N PHE A 5 21.72 0.84 -11.29
CA PHE A 5 21.60 0.48 -9.88
C PHE A 5 20.97 1.60 -9.04
N ALA A 6 21.30 2.86 -9.32
CA ALA A 6 20.68 4.01 -8.66
C ALA A 6 19.18 4.12 -8.98
N ALA A 7 18.79 3.94 -10.23
CA ALA A 7 17.38 3.95 -10.64
C ALA A 7 16.58 2.80 -10.03
N ALA A 8 17.14 1.59 -9.99
CA ALA A 8 16.52 0.44 -9.33
C ALA A 8 16.38 0.66 -7.81
N GLY A 9 17.37 1.28 -7.17
CA GLY A 9 17.31 1.66 -5.76
C GLY A 9 16.23 2.70 -5.47
N ILE A 10 16.10 3.74 -6.31
CA ILE A 10 15.06 4.77 -6.17
C ILE A 10 13.67 4.16 -6.39
N ALA A 11 13.50 3.30 -7.40
CA ALA A 11 12.23 2.60 -7.64
C ALA A 11 11.84 1.72 -6.45
N GLY A 12 12.78 0.94 -5.89
CA GLY A 12 12.54 0.14 -4.69
C GLY A 12 12.21 0.98 -3.46
N PHE A 13 12.88 2.13 -3.27
CA PHE A 13 12.63 3.05 -2.17
C PHE A 13 11.24 3.73 -2.26
N VAL A 14 10.83 4.16 -3.45
CA VAL A 14 9.51 4.76 -3.69
C VAL A 14 8.38 3.75 -3.42
N VAL A 15 8.60 2.46 -3.70
CA VAL A 15 7.63 1.37 -3.43
C VAL A 15 7.48 1.10 -1.93
N LEU A 16 8.57 1.16 -1.17
CA LEU A 16 8.51 1.10 0.29
C LEU A 16 7.73 2.30 0.86
N LEU A 17 7.79 3.46 0.19
CA LEU A 17 7.07 4.67 0.58
C LEU A 17 5.57 4.62 0.25
N VAL A 18 5.20 4.04 -0.90
CA VAL A 18 3.82 4.07 -1.43
C VAL A 18 3.19 2.69 -1.34
N SER A 19 2.75 2.28 -0.15
CA SER A 19 1.67 1.29 -0.05
C SER A 19 0.35 2.04 0.04
N ASN A 20 -0.28 2.33 -1.10
CA ASN A 20 -1.57 3.02 -1.12
C ASN A 20 -2.65 2.07 -0.58
N THR A 21 -2.97 2.22 0.70
CA THR A 21 -4.17 1.64 1.29
C THR A 21 -5.18 2.77 1.35
N ASN A 22 -6.24 2.70 0.55
CA ASN A 22 -7.35 3.64 0.63
C ASN A 22 -8.39 3.04 1.59
N PRO A 23 -8.55 3.60 2.80
CA PRO A 23 -9.51 3.06 3.74
C PRO A 23 -10.90 3.64 3.44
N ASP A 24 -11.64 2.93 2.59
CA ASP A 24 -12.94 3.39 2.08
C ASP A 24 -14.08 3.09 3.06
N LEU A 25 -13.98 1.99 3.82
CA LEU A 25 -14.96 1.59 4.81
C LEU A 25 -14.63 2.23 6.17
N ARG A 26 -15.67 2.76 6.84
CA ARG A 26 -15.54 3.34 8.19
C ARG A 26 -16.50 2.65 9.14
N ILE A 27 -16.02 2.40 10.36
CA ILE A 27 -16.80 1.82 11.44
C ILE A 27 -16.61 2.64 12.71
N VAL A 28 -17.66 2.71 13.52
CA VAL A 28 -17.62 3.37 14.84
C VAL A 28 -17.57 2.29 15.91
N LEU A 29 -16.65 2.44 16.86
CA LEU A 29 -16.49 1.53 18.01
C LEU A 29 -16.57 2.31 19.33
N PRO A 30 -17.04 1.71 20.42
CA PRO A 30 -17.42 0.30 20.59
C PRO A 30 -18.69 -0.12 19.82
N GLY A 31 -18.76 -1.37 19.34
CA GLY A 31 -19.88 -1.87 18.54
C GLY A 31 -19.48 -2.98 17.56
N SER A 32 -20.40 -3.34 16.67
CA SER A 32 -20.18 -4.32 15.59
C SER A 32 -20.86 -3.88 14.31
N HIS A 33 -20.18 -4.08 13.18
CA HIS A 33 -20.65 -3.70 11.85
C HIS A 33 -20.49 -4.89 10.90
N GLN A 34 -21.46 -5.06 10.00
CA GLN A 34 -21.36 -6.02 8.90
C GLN A 34 -20.72 -5.33 7.70
N LEU A 35 -19.60 -5.89 7.22
CA LEU A 35 -18.86 -5.36 6.08
C LEU A 35 -18.79 -6.41 4.98
N GLU A 36 -19.15 -6.02 3.76
CA GLU A 36 -18.89 -6.83 2.58
C GLU A 36 -17.41 -6.69 2.21
N LEU A 37 -16.65 -7.77 2.35
CA LEU A 37 -15.21 -7.79 2.13
C LEU A 37 -14.87 -8.84 1.06
N GLU A 38 -13.97 -8.48 0.16
CA GLU A 38 -13.40 -9.40 -0.83
C GLU A 38 -12.15 -10.10 -0.28
N LYS A 39 -11.80 -11.28 -0.81
CA LYS A 39 -10.51 -11.94 -0.52
C LYS A 39 -9.33 -10.96 -0.55
N GLY A 40 -8.47 -11.03 0.47
CA GLY A 40 -7.26 -10.22 0.55
C GLY A 40 -6.84 -9.86 1.97
N SER A 41 -5.81 -9.02 2.06
CA SER A 41 -5.31 -8.49 3.34
C SER A 41 -5.90 -7.12 3.62
N TYR A 42 -6.30 -6.90 4.86
CA TYR A 42 -6.90 -5.68 5.34
C TYR A 42 -6.07 -5.10 6.48
N THR A 43 -6.08 -3.78 6.58
CA THR A 43 -5.52 -3.03 7.69
C THR A 43 -6.63 -2.19 8.31
N LEU A 44 -6.74 -2.28 9.63
CA LEU A 44 -7.58 -1.39 10.42
C LEU A 44 -6.76 -0.18 10.86
N PHE A 45 -7.28 1.00 10.62
CA PHE A 45 -6.68 2.26 11.01
C PHE A 45 -7.54 2.96 12.04
N TYR A 46 -6.92 3.49 13.08
CA TYR A 46 -7.58 4.42 13.99
C TYR A 46 -7.52 5.82 13.41
N GLU A 47 -8.69 6.45 13.19
CA GLU A 47 -8.79 7.82 12.69
C GLU A 47 -8.82 8.81 13.85
N TYR A 48 -7.67 9.36 14.20
CA TYR A 48 -7.61 10.44 15.19
C TYR A 48 -7.93 11.81 14.60
N ARG A 49 -7.91 11.94 13.26
CA ARG A 49 -8.36 13.15 12.58
C ARG A 49 -9.28 12.80 11.42
N SER A 50 -10.48 13.39 11.38
CA SER A 50 -11.40 13.23 10.27
C SER A 50 -12.06 14.56 9.94
N GLN A 51 -12.50 14.72 8.69
CA GLN A 51 -13.35 15.84 8.28
C GLN A 51 -14.73 15.29 7.92
N ILE A 52 -15.76 15.82 8.57
CA ILE A 52 -17.16 15.50 8.29
C ILE A 52 -17.88 16.84 8.10
N ASN A 53 -18.48 17.05 6.94
CA ASN A 53 -19.19 18.29 6.59
C ASN A 53 -18.36 19.59 6.72
N GLY A 54 -17.02 19.50 6.58
CA GLY A 54 -16.11 20.64 6.69
C GLY A 54 -15.55 20.87 8.10
N ASP A 55 -16.10 20.20 9.11
CA ASP A 55 -15.62 20.29 10.48
C ASP A 55 -14.52 19.26 10.74
N VAL A 56 -13.44 19.69 11.41
CA VAL A 56 -12.30 18.85 11.76
C VAL A 56 -12.52 18.22 13.14
N PHE A 57 -12.64 16.89 13.16
CA PHE A 57 -12.70 16.10 14.38
C PHE A 57 -11.29 15.66 14.76
N LEU A 58 -10.88 15.93 16.00
CA LEU A 58 -9.58 15.57 16.55
C LEU A 58 -9.77 14.70 17.79
N SER A 59 -9.12 13.56 17.81
CA SER A 59 -9.09 12.60 18.91
C SER A 59 -7.65 12.45 19.43
N ASP A 60 -7.48 11.87 20.62
CA ASP A 60 -6.16 11.55 21.15
C ASP A 60 -5.39 10.67 20.13
N PRO A 61 -4.11 10.97 19.83
CA PRO A 61 -3.30 10.17 18.92
C PRO A 61 -2.91 8.80 19.48
N ASN A 62 -3.13 8.50 20.76
CA ASN A 62 -2.92 7.17 21.35
C ASN A 62 -4.10 6.25 21.07
N VAL A 63 -3.83 4.96 20.83
CA VAL A 63 -4.89 3.99 20.54
C VAL A 63 -5.70 3.82 21.81
N PRO A 64 -7.02 4.03 21.77
CA PRO A 64 -7.86 3.69 22.90
C PRO A 64 -7.73 2.20 23.22
N GLY A 65 -7.90 1.80 24.47
CA GLY A 65 -7.77 0.40 24.90
C GLY A 65 -8.89 -0.53 24.40
N ILE A 66 -9.23 -0.47 23.12
CA ILE A 66 -10.27 -1.26 22.45
C ILE A 66 -9.70 -2.62 22.05
N ARG A 67 -10.44 -3.67 22.36
CA ARG A 67 -10.22 -5.03 21.83
C ARG A 67 -11.04 -5.21 20.57
N PHE A 68 -10.49 -5.87 19.57
CA PHE A 68 -11.12 -6.04 18.27
C PHE A 68 -11.40 -7.51 17.99
N PHE A 69 -12.40 -7.75 17.16
CA PHE A 69 -12.70 -9.06 16.60
C PHE A 69 -13.16 -8.92 15.16
N VAL A 70 -12.93 -9.98 14.39
CA VAL A 70 -13.47 -10.17 13.05
C VAL A 70 -14.01 -11.60 13.00
N ILE A 71 -15.26 -11.75 12.57
CA ILE A 71 -15.96 -13.03 12.48
C ILE A 71 -16.37 -13.26 11.03
N SER A 72 -16.07 -14.46 10.51
CA SER A 72 -16.39 -14.89 9.15
C SER A 72 -17.90 -15.11 8.96
N PRO A 73 -18.38 -15.21 7.70
CA PRO A 73 -19.75 -15.61 7.42
C PRO A 73 -20.15 -16.97 8.00
N GLU A 74 -19.17 -17.80 8.35
CA GLU A 74 -19.33 -19.13 8.94
C GLU A 74 -19.16 -19.10 10.47
N ASP A 75 -19.31 -17.92 11.09
CA ASP A 75 -19.17 -17.68 12.52
C ASP A 75 -17.81 -18.09 13.12
N THR A 76 -16.76 -18.11 12.29
CA THR A 76 -15.39 -18.45 12.71
C THR A 76 -14.57 -17.18 12.92
N GLY A 77 -13.79 -17.13 14.00
CA GLY A 77 -12.90 -16.00 14.28
C GLY A 77 -11.76 -15.90 13.28
N VAL A 78 -11.51 -14.70 12.77
CA VAL A 78 -10.36 -14.39 11.90
C VAL A 78 -9.19 -13.93 12.78
N GLU A 79 -7.99 -14.45 12.48
CA GLU A 79 -6.77 -14.08 13.21
C GLU A 79 -6.41 -12.61 12.98
N LEU A 80 -6.12 -11.91 14.09
CA LEU A 80 -5.73 -10.50 14.09
C LEU A 80 -4.27 -10.36 14.49
N THR A 81 -3.52 -9.64 13.68
CA THR A 81 -2.10 -9.35 13.92
C THR A 81 -1.92 -7.87 14.21
N VAL A 82 -1.20 -7.56 15.29
CA VAL A 82 -0.82 -6.18 15.62
C VAL A 82 0.08 -5.62 14.52
N SER A 83 -0.22 -4.41 14.05
CA SER A 83 0.63 -3.75 13.08
C SER A 83 1.96 -3.38 13.72
N SER A 84 3.04 -4.05 13.32
CA SER A 84 4.42 -3.75 13.79
C SER A 84 4.95 -2.39 13.32
N VAL A 85 4.30 -1.80 12.31
CA VAL A 85 4.65 -0.50 11.73
C VAL A 85 3.49 0.43 11.94
N ASN A 86 3.70 1.55 12.67
CA ASN A 86 2.75 2.66 12.73
C ASN A 86 2.74 3.38 11.38
N LYS A 87 2.09 2.80 10.36
CA LYS A 87 1.86 3.49 9.09
C LYS A 87 0.81 4.57 9.33
N ARG A 88 1.25 5.82 9.38
CA ARG A 88 0.37 6.98 9.31
C ARG A 88 -0.10 7.13 7.87
N TYR A 89 -1.38 7.37 7.67
CA TYR A 89 -1.87 7.86 6.39
C TYR A 89 -2.47 9.24 6.62
N GLU A 90 -2.28 10.10 5.62
CA GLU A 90 -2.99 11.36 5.49
C GLU A 90 -3.63 11.35 4.11
N PHE A 91 -4.95 11.32 4.05
CA PHE A 91 -5.68 11.24 2.79
C PHE A 91 -7.03 11.94 2.90
N SER A 92 -7.32 12.86 1.97
CA SER A 92 -8.61 13.55 1.87
C SER A 92 -9.10 14.17 3.20
N GLY A 93 -8.21 14.89 3.90
CA GLY A 93 -8.53 15.53 5.19
C GLY A 93 -8.60 14.58 6.39
N ARG A 94 -8.37 13.27 6.19
CA ARG A 94 -8.31 12.25 7.24
C ARG A 94 -6.87 11.97 7.61
N ALA A 95 -6.61 11.73 8.89
CA ALA A 95 -5.36 11.17 9.35
C ALA A 95 -5.63 10.06 10.35
N GLY A 96 -4.88 8.98 10.20
CA GLY A 96 -4.96 7.84 11.08
C GLY A 96 -3.68 7.02 11.05
N TYR A 97 -3.63 5.97 11.85
CA TYR A 97 -2.53 5.02 11.81
C TYR A 97 -3.00 3.59 12.00
N SER A 98 -2.24 2.66 11.41
CA SER A 98 -2.58 1.23 11.40
C SER A 98 -2.47 0.63 12.80
N VAL A 99 -3.53 -0.01 13.26
CA VAL A 99 -3.58 -0.71 14.57
C VAL A 99 -3.47 -2.22 14.39
N LEU A 100 -4.17 -2.78 13.42
CA LEU A 100 -4.31 -4.22 13.23
C LEU A 100 -4.32 -4.58 11.75
N LYS A 101 -3.95 -5.82 11.47
CA LYS A 101 -4.05 -6.45 10.16
C LYS A 101 -4.73 -7.79 10.28
N PHE A 102 -5.45 -8.15 9.23
CA PHE A 102 -6.07 -9.46 9.10
C PHE A 102 -6.13 -9.85 7.63
N ALA A 103 -6.22 -11.15 7.34
CA ALA A 103 -6.39 -11.67 6.00
C ALA A 103 -7.68 -12.48 5.94
N ILE A 104 -8.35 -12.40 4.80
CA ILE A 104 -9.54 -13.20 4.52
C ILE A 104 -9.36 -13.99 3.24
N ASP A 105 -9.76 -15.26 3.27
CA ASP A 105 -9.52 -16.21 2.20
C ASP A 105 -10.68 -16.32 1.20
N SER A 106 -11.86 -15.88 1.60
CA SER A 106 -13.08 -15.85 0.79
C SER A 106 -13.79 -14.50 0.91
N ALA A 107 -14.44 -14.09 -0.18
CA ALA A 107 -15.30 -12.91 -0.17
C ALA A 107 -16.61 -13.22 0.57
N GLY A 108 -17.17 -12.23 1.26
CA GLY A 108 -18.43 -12.38 1.98
C GLY A 108 -18.71 -11.25 2.97
N ILE A 109 -19.76 -11.43 3.76
CA ILE A 109 -20.15 -10.49 4.82
C ILE A 109 -19.48 -10.89 6.13
N TYR A 110 -18.54 -10.07 6.58
CA TYR A 110 -17.82 -10.28 7.84
C TYR A 110 -18.39 -9.37 8.92
N THR A 111 -18.46 -9.87 10.15
CA THR A 111 -18.77 -9.03 11.32
C THR A 111 -17.48 -8.51 11.90
N VAL A 112 -17.29 -7.19 11.86
CA VAL A 112 -16.12 -6.50 12.41
C VAL A 112 -16.56 -5.65 13.59
N GLY A 113 -15.88 -5.80 14.72
CA GLY A 113 -16.29 -5.09 15.93
C GLY A 113 -15.20 -4.99 16.96
N GLY A 114 -15.58 -4.37 18.07
CA GLY A 114 -14.69 -4.19 19.20
C GLY A 114 -15.32 -3.41 20.34
N GLY A 115 -14.65 -3.42 21.48
CA GLY A 115 -15.06 -2.67 22.65
C GLY A 115 -13.99 -2.61 23.72
N PHE A 116 -14.25 -1.82 24.75
CA PHE A 116 -13.37 -1.73 25.90
C PHE A 116 -13.41 -3.01 26.74
N PRO A 117 -12.34 -3.30 27.50
CA PRO A 117 -12.36 -4.32 28.54
C PRO A 117 -13.55 -4.12 29.49
N GLN A 118 -14.02 -5.22 30.08
CA GLN A 118 -15.14 -5.16 31.02
C GLN A 118 -14.89 -4.13 32.13
N GLY A 119 -15.92 -3.33 32.42
CA GLY A 119 -15.89 -2.28 33.44
C GLY A 119 -15.33 -0.93 32.97
N VAL A 120 -14.90 -0.82 31.71
CA VAL A 120 -14.43 0.44 31.13
C VAL A 120 -15.49 1.00 30.19
N VAL A 121 -15.89 2.24 30.42
CA VAL A 121 -16.74 3.03 29.50
C VAL A 121 -15.85 4.08 28.85
N GLY A 122 -15.95 4.22 27.54
CA GLY A 122 -15.19 5.20 26.77
C GLY A 122 -16.05 5.81 25.65
N PRO A 123 -15.56 6.88 25.02
CA PRO A 123 -16.27 7.53 23.93
C PRO A 123 -16.26 6.67 22.66
N ASP A 124 -17.05 7.09 21.69
CA ASP A 124 -17.04 6.53 20.35
C ASP A 124 -15.79 6.97 19.58
N TYR A 125 -15.18 6.02 18.89
CA TYR A 125 -13.98 6.21 18.09
C TYR A 125 -14.19 5.71 16.66
N LEU A 126 -13.62 6.43 15.71
CA LEU A 126 -13.73 6.13 14.30
C LEU A 126 -12.55 5.28 13.83
N PHE A 127 -12.86 4.19 13.13
CA PHE A 127 -11.88 3.31 12.52
C PHE A 127 -12.15 3.16 11.04
N ALA A 128 -11.07 3.04 10.27
CA ALA A 128 -11.10 2.90 8.84
C ALA A 128 -10.55 1.52 8.45
N VAL A 129 -11.27 0.79 7.61
CA VAL A 129 -10.86 -0.53 7.12
C VAL A 129 -10.38 -0.34 5.68
N GLY A 130 -9.11 -0.65 5.43
CA GLY A 130 -8.50 -0.51 4.11
C GLY A 130 -7.92 -1.82 3.59
N LYS A 131 -8.23 -2.15 2.34
CA LYS A 131 -7.65 -3.30 1.64
C LYS A 131 -6.24 -2.95 1.18
N SER A 132 -5.27 -3.79 1.51
CA SER A 132 -3.88 -3.64 1.05
C SER A 132 -3.78 -4.09 -0.40
N SER A 133 -3.46 -3.18 -1.33
CA SER A 133 -3.19 -3.51 -2.73
C SER A 133 -1.68 -3.68 -2.95
N SER A 134 -1.15 -4.88 -2.64
CA SER A 134 0.28 -5.18 -2.81
C SER A 134 0.64 -5.66 -4.23
N GLY A 135 -0.31 -6.24 -4.96
CA GLY A 135 -0.05 -6.87 -6.27
C GLY A 135 0.27 -5.91 -7.41
N SER A 136 -0.45 -4.79 -7.51
CA SER A 136 -0.29 -3.83 -8.63
C SER A 136 1.06 -3.11 -8.60
N LEU A 137 1.57 -2.80 -7.40
CA LEU A 137 2.84 -2.11 -7.23
C LEU A 137 4.04 -2.99 -7.58
N LEU A 138 4.02 -4.27 -7.21
CA LEU A 138 5.07 -5.22 -7.58
C LEU A 138 5.15 -5.41 -9.10
N LEU A 139 4.00 -5.52 -9.77
CA LEU A 139 3.94 -5.56 -11.23
C LEU A 139 4.52 -4.29 -11.87
N ALA A 140 4.15 -3.11 -11.38
CA ALA A 140 4.69 -1.84 -11.88
C ALA A 140 6.22 -1.75 -11.74
N VAL A 141 6.79 -2.25 -10.63
CA VAL A 141 8.25 -2.32 -10.42
C VAL A 141 8.91 -3.24 -11.42
N ILE A 142 8.36 -4.45 -11.61
CA ILE A 142 8.86 -5.41 -12.59
C ILE A 142 8.81 -4.80 -14.00
N SER A 143 7.74 -4.05 -14.33
CA SER A 143 7.61 -3.36 -15.61
C SER A 143 8.69 -2.28 -15.82
N ILE A 144 9.00 -1.47 -14.80
CA ILE A 144 10.04 -0.43 -14.89
C ILE A 144 11.42 -1.07 -15.07
N VAL A 145 11.76 -2.08 -14.26
CA VAL A 145 13.05 -2.78 -14.35
C VAL A 145 13.17 -3.53 -15.69
N GLY A 146 12.10 -4.20 -16.11
CA GLY A 146 12.05 -4.92 -17.38
C GLY A 146 12.18 -4.01 -18.60
N GLY A 147 11.46 -2.89 -18.63
CA GLY A 147 11.51 -1.92 -19.74
C GLY A 147 12.89 -1.28 -19.91
N LEU A 148 13.56 -0.92 -18.80
CA LEU A 148 14.92 -0.37 -18.83
C LEU A 148 15.96 -1.40 -19.30
N GLY A 149 15.77 -2.67 -18.93
CA GLY A 149 16.61 -3.78 -19.44
C GLY A 149 16.52 -3.92 -20.96
N ILE A 150 15.31 -3.90 -21.51
CA ILE A 150 15.07 -4.00 -22.96
C ILE A 150 15.69 -2.80 -23.70
N SER A 151 15.52 -1.58 -23.17
CA SER A 151 16.11 -0.37 -23.76
C SER A 151 17.64 -0.42 -23.84
N ALA A 152 18.31 -0.89 -22.78
CA ALA A 152 19.76 -1.03 -22.76
C ALA A 152 20.27 -2.04 -23.80
N VAL A 153 19.57 -3.17 -23.95
CA VAL A 153 19.90 -4.18 -24.97
C VAL A 153 19.77 -3.61 -26.37
N LEU A 154 18.71 -2.86 -26.66
CA LEU A 154 18.51 -2.23 -27.97
C LEU A 154 19.57 -1.17 -28.27
N LEU A 155 19.96 -0.34 -27.29
CA LEU A 155 21.00 0.68 -27.46
C LEU A 155 22.38 0.07 -27.67
N ILE A 156 22.73 -0.96 -26.90
CA ILE A 156 24.00 -1.68 -27.06
C ILE A 156 24.03 -2.42 -28.40
N GLY A 157 22.96 -3.13 -28.75
CA GLY A 157 22.84 -3.84 -30.02
C GLY A 157 22.95 -2.91 -31.22
N THR A 158 22.24 -1.79 -31.21
CA THR A 158 22.33 -0.79 -32.29
C THR A 158 23.70 -0.15 -32.38
N PHE A 159 24.38 0.13 -31.26
CA PHE A 159 25.72 0.70 -31.25
C PHE A 159 26.79 -0.27 -31.76
N LEU A 160 26.72 -1.55 -31.36
CA LEU A 160 27.62 -2.60 -31.84
C LEU A 160 27.41 -2.91 -33.33
N MET A 161 26.17 -2.88 -33.81
CA MET A 161 25.84 -3.05 -35.23
C MET A 161 26.18 -1.82 -36.08
N ARG A 162 26.36 -0.63 -35.48
CA ARG A 162 26.66 0.62 -36.20
C ARG A 162 28.14 0.88 -36.47
N GLN A 163 29.08 0.05 -36.00
CA GLN A 163 30.49 0.24 -36.33
C GLN A 163 30.71 0.00 -37.84
N PRO A 164 31.00 1.05 -38.64
CA PRO A 164 31.20 0.87 -40.07
C PRO A 164 32.58 0.24 -40.29
N GLY A 165 32.66 -0.78 -41.15
CA GLY A 165 33.95 -1.27 -41.65
C GLY A 165 34.74 -0.10 -42.23
N ARG A 166 35.95 0.16 -41.69
CA ARG A 166 36.85 1.22 -42.14
C ARG A 166 37.17 1.01 -43.62
N HIS A 167 36.47 1.71 -44.51
CA HIS A 167 36.87 1.79 -45.90
C HIS A 167 38.18 2.57 -46.00
N ARG A 168 39.17 1.87 -46.58
CA ARG A 168 40.53 2.32 -46.90
C ARG A 168 40.48 3.66 -47.66
N HIS A 169 41.24 4.64 -47.19
CA HIS A 169 41.50 5.88 -47.91
C HIS A 169 42.55 5.57 -48.98
N ASP A 170 42.22 5.72 -50.26
CA ASP A 170 43.18 5.62 -51.35
C ASP A 170 43.44 7.04 -51.90
N PRO A 171 44.66 7.59 -51.74
CA PRO A 171 44.96 8.95 -52.16
C PRO A 171 45.72 8.90 -53.49
N SER A 172 45.06 9.19 -54.62
CA SER A 172 45.71 9.82 -55.79
C SER A 172 44.76 9.96 -56.98
N ALA A 173 44.37 11.21 -57.26
CA ALA A 173 44.28 11.78 -58.60
C ALA A 173 43.95 13.28 -58.49
N GLU A 174 45.00 14.09 -58.37
CA GLU A 174 45.06 15.50 -58.81
C GLU A 174 45.02 15.58 -60.36
N PRO A 175 45.00 16.78 -60.99
CA PRO A 175 44.56 18.10 -60.52
C PRO A 175 43.40 18.70 -61.36
#